data_AF-A0A8J7E4L6-F1
#
_entry.id   AF-A0A8J7E4L6-F1
#
_cell.length_a   1.000
_cell.length_b   1.000
_cell.length_c   1.000
_cell.angle_alpha   90.00
_cell.angle_beta   90.00
_cell.angle_gamma   90.00
#
_symmetry.space_group_name_H-M   'P 1'
#
loop_
_entity.id
_entity.type
_entity.pdbx_description
1 polymer ?
#
loop_
_entity_poly.entity_id
_entity_poly.type
_entity_poly.pdbx_seq_one_letter_code
_entity_poly.pdbx_strand_id
1 'polypeptide(L)'
;MDTHDLLEALFERLNARLDLIEGNLRDLRQRLNSEVDVPKLVKLNKAWKMLGYQTYDACLYKVRSGHYRVNKEIVDRRSPDSRRPDWYADIEKCQLRDRTMASKRG
;
A
#
# COMPACT_ATOMS: atom_id res chain seq x y z
N MET A 1 6.08 51.75 -16.36
CA MET A 1 6.50 50.37 -16.05
C MET A 1 7.17 49.87 -17.30
N ASP A 2 8.49 49.78 -17.24
CA ASP A 2 9.33 49.50 -18.39
C ASP A 2 9.16 48.01 -18.77
N THR A 3 9.31 47.69 -20.05
CA THR A 3 9.34 46.31 -20.54
C THR A 3 10.37 45.45 -19.80
N HIS A 4 11.44 46.08 -19.31
CA HIS A 4 12.45 45.44 -18.47
C HIS A 4 11.89 45.02 -17.11
N ASP A 5 11.18 45.91 -16.41
CA ASP A 5 10.56 45.62 -15.10
C ASP A 5 9.55 44.46 -15.19
N LEU A 6 8.84 44.38 -16.32
CA LEU A 6 7.83 43.35 -16.59
C LEU A 6 8.47 41.98 -16.84
N LEU A 7 9.60 41.95 -17.54
CA LEU A 7 10.41 40.76 -17.77
C LEU A 7 11.01 40.24 -16.46
N GLU A 8 11.55 41.12 -15.63
CA GLU A 8 12.12 40.78 -14.33
C GLU A 8 11.06 40.20 -13.39
N ALA A 9 9.88 40.83 -13.32
CA ALA A 9 8.76 40.33 -12.52
C ALA A 9 8.22 38.97 -13.01
N LEU A 10 8.25 38.71 -14.32
CA LEU A 10 7.89 37.40 -14.87
C LEU A 10 8.94 36.33 -14.55
N PHE A 11 10.23 36.69 -14.59
CA PHE A 11 11.33 35.79 -14.29
C PHE A 11 11.30 35.35 -12.83
N GLU A 12 11.11 36.29 -11.90
CA GLU A 12 10.93 36.04 -10.47
C GLU A 12 9.74 35.10 -10.19
N ARG A 13 8.60 35.33 -10.84
CA ARG A 13 7.42 34.44 -10.72
C ARG A 13 7.67 33.04 -11.25
N LEU A 14 8.50 32.90 -12.27
CA LEU A 14 8.81 31.62 -12.88
C LEU A 14 9.76 30.80 -11.99
N ASN A 15 10.76 31.46 -11.41
CA ASN A 15 11.66 30.86 -10.42
C ASN A 15 10.90 30.41 -9.18
N ALA A 16 10.03 31.25 -8.62
CA ALA A 16 9.21 30.88 -7.46
C ALA A 16 8.31 29.65 -7.72
N ARG A 17 7.82 29.48 -8.95
CA ARG A 17 7.05 28.29 -9.34
C ARG A 17 7.92 27.05 -9.52
N LEU A 18 9.14 27.21 -10.04
CA LEU A 18 10.11 26.12 -10.14
C LEU A 18 10.49 25.60 -8.76
N ASP A 19 10.80 26.50 -7.82
CA ASP A 19 11.12 26.13 -6.43
C ASP A 19 9.98 25.34 -5.77
N LEU A 20 8.73 25.75 -6.00
CA LEU A 20 7.56 25.04 -5.49
C LEU A 20 7.41 23.64 -6.11
N ILE A 21 7.67 23.49 -7.41
CA ILE A 21 7.66 22.18 -8.10
C ILE A 21 8.76 21.28 -7.54
N GLU A 22 9.97 21.81 -7.35
CA GLU A 22 11.09 21.05 -6.79
C GLU A 22 10.81 20.61 -5.35
N GLY A 23 10.21 21.49 -4.53
CA GLY A 23 9.75 21.15 -3.18
C GLY A 23 8.72 20.03 -3.19
N ASN A 24 7.69 20.13 -4.03
CA ASN A 24 6.66 19.10 -4.17
C ASN A 24 7.25 17.76 -4.66
N LEU A 25 8.20 17.78 -5.59
CA LEU A 25 8.88 16.58 -6.07
C LEU A 25 9.74 15.94 -4.98
N ARG A 26 10.41 16.75 -4.14
CA ARG A 26 11.16 16.27 -2.98
C ARG A 26 10.24 15.61 -1.97
N ASP A 27 9.11 16.23 -1.65
CA ASP A 27 8.11 15.69 -0.74
C ASP A 27 7.48 14.39 -1.27
N LEU A 28 7.18 14.34 -2.57
CA LEU A 28 6.66 13.12 -3.22
C LEU A 28 7.70 12.00 -3.21
N ARG A 29 8.97 12.30 -3.53
CA ARG A 29 10.07 11.33 -3.43
C ARG A 29 10.29 10.87 -1.99
N GLN A 30 10.21 11.78 -1.03
CA GLN A 30 10.32 11.44 0.38
C GLN A 30 9.16 10.54 0.77
N ARG A 31 7.90 10.88 0.46
CA ARG A 31 6.73 10.01 0.73
C ARG A 31 6.85 8.63 0.06
N LEU A 32 7.34 8.59 -1.17
CA LEU A 32 7.58 7.33 -1.89
C LEU A 32 8.68 6.48 -1.21
N ASN A 33 9.76 7.13 -0.75
CA ASN A 33 10.91 6.47 -0.13
C ASN A 33 10.73 6.19 1.37
N SER A 34 9.88 6.95 2.06
CA SER A 34 9.70 6.86 3.52
C SER A 34 8.60 5.88 3.92
N GLU A 35 7.62 5.56 3.07
CA GLU A 35 6.61 4.57 3.46
C GLU A 35 5.72 4.08 2.30
N VAL A 36 6.32 3.59 1.22
CA VAL A 36 5.63 2.58 0.41
C VAL A 36 6.53 1.37 0.27
N ASP A 37 6.79 0.74 1.40
CA ASP A 37 6.85 -0.72 1.43
C ASP A 37 5.48 -1.18 0.90
N VAL A 38 5.30 -1.20 -0.43
CA VAL A 38 4.10 -1.76 -1.06
C VAL A 38 4.18 -3.19 -0.59
N PRO A 39 3.35 -3.60 0.40
CA PRO A 39 3.46 -4.96 0.87
C PRO A 39 3.28 -5.81 -0.36
N LYS A 40 4.23 -6.71 -0.61
CA LYS A 40 4.21 -7.56 -1.79
C LYS A 40 2.98 -8.46 -1.64
N LEU A 41 1.84 -7.95 -2.08
CA LEU A 41 0.55 -8.56 -1.90
C LEU A 41 0.51 -9.77 -2.82
N VAL A 42 0.53 -10.95 -2.20
CA VAL A 42 0.53 -12.21 -2.93
C VAL A 42 -0.91 -12.71 -3.01
N LYS A 43 -1.34 -13.09 -4.21
CA LYS A 43 -2.66 -13.69 -4.42
C LYS A 43 -2.83 -14.93 -3.53
N LEU A 44 -4.00 -15.10 -2.92
CA LEU A 44 -4.22 -16.11 -1.87
C LEU A 44 -3.89 -17.54 -2.33
N ASN A 45 -4.10 -17.84 -3.61
CA ASN A 45 -3.78 -19.14 -4.22
C ASN A 45 -2.29 -19.51 -4.22
N LYS A 46 -1.40 -18.53 -4.04
CA LYS A 46 0.05 -18.72 -3.82
C LYS A 46 0.42 -18.45 -2.37
N ALA A 47 -0.22 -17.47 -1.73
CA ALA A 47 0.08 -17.07 -0.37
C ALA A 47 -0.13 -18.18 0.66
N TRP A 48 -1.12 -19.06 0.49
CA TRP A 48 -1.46 -20.08 1.49
C TRP A 48 -0.27 -20.98 1.87
N LYS A 49 0.59 -21.34 0.89
CA LYS A 49 1.82 -22.11 1.14
C LYS A 49 2.85 -21.29 1.93
N MET A 50 3.00 -20.02 1.57
CA MET A 50 3.95 -19.11 2.22
C MET A 50 3.55 -18.78 3.67
N LEU A 51 2.25 -18.82 3.94
CA LEU A 51 1.68 -18.68 5.29
C LEU A 51 1.73 -19.98 6.10
N GLY A 52 2.19 -21.09 5.51
CA GLY A 52 2.35 -22.38 6.21
C GLY A 52 1.06 -23.19 6.36
N TYR A 53 0.00 -22.88 5.62
CA TYR A 53 -1.23 -23.69 5.64
C TYR A 53 -1.04 -24.99 4.85
N GLN A 54 -1.66 -26.08 5.33
CA GLN A 54 -1.63 -27.38 4.66
C GLN A 54 -2.45 -27.41 3.36
N THR A 55 -3.56 -26.65 3.33
CA THR A 55 -4.45 -26.57 2.16
C THR A 55 -4.88 -25.12 1.92
N TYR A 56 -5.25 -24.83 0.67
CA TYR A 56 -5.84 -23.55 0.31
C TYR A 56 -7.13 -23.27 1.10
N ASP A 57 -7.99 -24.27 1.26
CA ASP A 57 -9.26 -24.12 1.96
C ASP A 57 -9.09 -23.76 3.44
N ALA A 58 -8.06 -24.30 4.10
CA ALA A 58 -7.74 -23.92 5.48
C ALA A 58 -7.34 -22.43 5.59
N CYS A 59 -6.56 -21.94 4.62
CA CYS A 59 -6.18 -20.54 4.54
C CYS A 59 -7.40 -19.65 4.22
N LEU A 60 -8.22 -20.05 3.24
CA LEU A 60 -9.44 -19.34 2.86
C LEU A 60 -10.45 -19.29 4.02
N TYR A 61 -10.56 -20.35 4.80
CA TYR A 61 -11.39 -20.37 6.00
C TYR A 61 -10.96 -19.29 6.99
N LYS A 62 -9.65 -19.12 7.23
CA LYS A 62 -9.13 -18.08 8.13
C LYS A 62 -9.44 -16.67 7.63
N VAL A 63 -9.30 -16.45 6.32
CA VAL A 63 -9.71 -15.19 5.68
C VAL A 63 -11.20 -14.92 5.91
N ARG A 64 -12.06 -15.91 5.65
CA ARG A 64 -13.52 -15.77 5.77
C ARG A 64 -14.01 -15.67 7.21
N SER A 65 -13.32 -16.29 8.15
CA SER A 65 -13.64 -16.25 9.57
C SER A 65 -13.21 -14.94 10.24
N GLY A 66 -12.68 -13.97 9.49
CA GLY A 66 -12.18 -12.70 10.01
C GLY A 66 -10.91 -12.84 10.84
N HIS A 67 -10.18 -13.97 10.71
CA HIS A 67 -8.90 -14.12 11.41
C HIS A 67 -7.93 -13.04 10.97
N TYR A 68 -7.85 -12.71 9.68
CA TYR A 68 -7.10 -11.57 9.14
C TYR A 68 -8.02 -10.36 8.92
N ARG A 69 -7.52 -9.14 9.15
CA ARG A 69 -8.28 -7.90 8.96
C ARG A 69 -8.14 -7.41 7.52
N VAL A 70 -9.28 -7.06 6.93
CA VAL A 70 -9.36 -6.49 5.59
C VAL A 70 -8.70 -5.11 5.56
N ASN A 71 -7.97 -4.82 4.48
CA ASN A 71 -7.15 -3.63 4.24
C ASN A 71 -5.99 -3.44 5.22
N LYS A 72 -5.66 -4.46 6.03
CA LYS A 72 -4.44 -4.48 6.86
C LYS A 72 -3.55 -5.66 6.49
N GLU A 73 -4.03 -6.88 6.73
CA GLU A 73 -3.27 -8.10 6.42
C GLU A 73 -3.72 -8.74 5.10
N ILE A 74 -4.98 -8.56 4.74
CA ILE A 74 -5.57 -9.08 3.51
C ILE A 74 -6.33 -8.00 2.77
N VAL A 75 -6.39 -8.10 1.45
CA VAL A 75 -7.11 -7.16 0.58
C VAL A 75 -7.95 -7.95 -0.41
N ASP A 76 -9.20 -7.53 -0.59
CA ASP A 76 -10.03 -8.02 -1.68
C ASP A 76 -9.87 -7.10 -2.89
N ARG A 77 -9.34 -7.62 -3.99
CA ARG A 77 -9.16 -6.90 -5.26
C ARG A 77 -10.17 -7.34 -6.31
N ARG A 78 -11.35 -7.82 -5.88
CA ARG A 78 -12.42 -8.18 -6.81
C ARG A 78 -12.76 -7.01 -7.74
N SER A 79 -13.04 -7.31 -9.00
CA SER A 79 -13.66 -6.35 -9.90
C SER A 79 -15.02 -5.89 -9.34
N PRO A 80 -15.45 -4.65 -9.59
CA PRO A 80 -16.71 -4.10 -9.06
C PRO A 80 -17.94 -4.99 -9.28
N ASP A 81 -18.00 -5.70 -10.41
CA ASP A 81 -19.13 -6.55 -10.79
C ASP A 81 -18.95 -8.03 -10.43
N SER A 82 -17.81 -8.41 -9.84
CA SER A 82 -17.54 -9.79 -9.47
C SER A 82 -18.17 -10.14 -8.12
N ARG A 83 -19.05 -11.15 -8.13
CA ARG A 83 -19.53 -11.79 -6.89
C ARG A 83 -18.47 -12.64 -6.20
N ARG A 84 -17.42 -13.04 -6.91
CA ARG A 84 -16.33 -13.85 -6.37
C ARG A 84 -15.23 -12.93 -5.82
N PRO A 85 -14.87 -13.05 -4.53
CA PRO A 85 -13.79 -12.25 -3.96
C PRO A 85 -12.45 -12.65 -4.56
N ASP A 86 -11.54 -11.69 -4.73
CA ASP A 86 -10.18 -11.93 -5.22
C ASP A 86 -9.17 -11.52 -4.15
N TRP A 87 -8.87 -12.47 -3.26
CA TRP A 87 -8.08 -12.22 -2.06
C TRP A 87 -6.57 -12.16 -2.35
N TYR A 88 -5.94 -11.15 -1.76
CA TYR A 88 -4.49 -10.96 -1.70
C TYR A 88 -4.07 -10.83 -0.24
N ALA A 89 -2.91 -11.38 0.10
CA ALA A 89 -2.36 -11.38 1.44
C ALA A 89 -1.01 -10.66 1.48
N ASP A 90 -0.83 -9.86 2.51
CA ASP A 90 0.48 -9.37 2.95
C ASP A 90 1.08 -10.46 3.85
N ILE A 91 2.12 -11.14 3.35
CA ILE A 91 2.66 -12.34 4.00
C ILE A 91 3.24 -12.00 5.38
N GLU A 92 4.00 -10.92 5.48
CA GLU A 92 4.67 -10.54 6.72
C GLU A 92 3.66 -10.14 7.79
N LYS A 93 2.66 -9.32 7.42
CA LYS A 93 1.61 -8.92 8.37
C LYS A 93 0.72 -10.08 8.78
N CYS A 94 0.39 -10.99 7.86
CA CYS A 94 -0.34 -12.21 8.20
C CYS A 94 0.43 -13.08 9.20
N GLN A 95 1.72 -13.34 8.94
CA GLN A 95 2.57 -14.14 9.84
C GLN A 95 2.78 -13.46 11.19
N LEU A 96 2.94 -12.13 11.22
CA LEU A 96 2.99 -11.37 12.47
C LEU A 96 1.71 -11.58 13.29
N ARG A 97 0.54 -11.49 12.63
CA ARG A 97 -0.75 -11.68 13.26
C ARG A 97 -0.96 -13.10 13.77
N ASP A 98 -0.53 -14.11 13.03
CA ASP A 98 -0.58 -15.51 13.45
C ASP A 98 0.22 -15.72 14.74
N ARG A 99 1.44 -15.14 14.83
CA ARG A 99 2.26 -15.15 16.05
C ARG A 99 1.57 -14.44 17.22
N THR A 100 1.05 -13.23 17.01
CA THR A 100 0.40 -12.45 18.08
C THR A 100 -0.85 -13.15 18.62
N MET A 101 -1.66 -13.77 17.76
CA MET A 101 -2.89 -14.46 18.16
C MET A 101 -2.60 -15.79 18.86
N ALA A 102 -1.52 -16.48 18.50
CA ALA A 102 -1.06 -17.67 19.21
C ALA A 102 -0.59 -17.32 20.63
N SER A 103 0.18 -16.24 20.81
CA SER A 103 0.67 -15.80 22.12
C SER A 103 -0.41 -15.31 23.09
N LYS A 104 -1.60 -14.93 22.61
CA LYS A 104 -2.74 -14.53 23.48
C LYS A 104 -3.58 -15.69 24.00
N ARG A 105 -3.32 -16.92 23.54
CA ARG A 105 -4.09 -18.13 23.90
C ARG A 105 -3.33 -19.08 24.82
N GLY A 106 -2.06 -18.80 25.11
CA GLY A 106 -1.30 -19.44 26.19
C GLY A 106 -1.26 -18.53 27.40
#